data_AF-A0A0G4Q6M1-F1
#
_entry.id   AF-A0A0G4Q6M1-F1
#
_cell.length_a   1.000
_cell.length_b   1.000
_cell.length_c   1.000
_cell.angle_alpha   90.00
_cell.angle_beta   90.00
_cell.angle_gamma   90.00
#
_symmetry.space_group_name_H-M   'P 1'
#
loop_
_entity.id
_entity.type
_entity.pdbx_description
1 polymer ?
#
loop_
_entity_poly.entity_id
_entity_poly.type
_entity_poly.pdbx_seq_one_letter_code
_entity_poly.pdbx_strand_id
1 'polypeptide(L)'
;MPYAKKAGLLDECFYVLSSVKARFSFFICFPGVGYRRTEQKMRSYFGNTVAELLHVDSGFDDTAISTLLVVIDREKTDDNVSVARYDCKKVQYTIPSKKEKLDIENWNVAREEIAREEIDIVALTRELRSVQSRNRRLIKEFDELVLSLMTDEQRNAL
;
A
#
# COMPACT_ATOMS: atom_id res chain seq x y z
N MET A 1 -30.53 1.22 -5.81
CA MET A 1 -29.10 1.44 -6.05
C MET A 1 -28.90 2.01 -7.45
N PRO A 2 -27.97 2.96 -7.64
CA PRO A 2 -27.67 3.58 -8.94
C PRO A 2 -26.81 2.70 -9.87
N TYR A 3 -26.45 1.49 -9.44
CA TYR A 3 -25.72 0.49 -10.21
C TYR A 3 -26.18 -0.93 -9.85
N ALA A 4 -25.93 -1.90 -10.74
CA ALA A 4 -26.29 -3.30 -10.54
C ALA A 4 -25.23 -4.07 -9.71
N LYS A 5 -25.68 -4.77 -8.67
CA LYS A 5 -24.85 -5.62 -7.79
C LYS A 5 -25.56 -6.94 -7.46
N LYS A 6 -24.81 -8.04 -7.40
CA LYS A 6 -25.33 -9.41 -7.27
C LYS A 6 -25.30 -9.98 -5.84
N ALA A 7 -24.39 -9.53 -4.97
CA ALA A 7 -24.22 -10.05 -3.59
C ALA A 7 -23.64 -8.95 -2.68
N GLY A 8 -23.92 -8.95 -1.38
CA GLY A 8 -23.45 -7.91 -0.44
C GLY A 8 -24.19 -6.58 -0.60
N LEU A 9 -25.51 -6.63 -0.81
CA LEU A 9 -26.32 -5.49 -1.22
C LEU A 9 -26.62 -4.53 -0.07
N LEU A 10 -26.81 -5.03 1.17
CA LEU A 10 -27.35 -4.22 2.26
C LEU A 10 -26.35 -3.17 2.76
N ASP A 11 -25.10 -3.56 2.98
CA ASP A 11 -24.06 -2.66 3.51
C ASP A 11 -23.82 -1.48 2.58
N GLU A 12 -23.68 -1.72 1.28
CA GLU A 12 -23.54 -0.64 0.31
C GLU A 12 -24.81 0.19 0.15
N CYS A 13 -25.99 -0.45 0.20
CA CYS A 13 -27.26 0.25 0.14
C CYS A 13 -27.34 1.29 1.26
N PHE A 14 -26.83 0.97 2.45
CA PHE A 14 -26.82 1.90 3.57
C PHE A 14 -26.03 3.17 3.22
N TYR A 15 -24.78 3.04 2.75
CA TYR A 15 -23.94 4.19 2.42
C TYR A 15 -24.49 4.99 1.23
N VAL A 16 -24.91 4.29 0.17
CA VAL A 16 -25.36 4.95 -1.05
C VAL A 16 -26.71 5.62 -0.88
N LEU A 17 -27.70 4.95 -0.28
CA LEU A 17 -29.05 5.50 -0.15
C LEU A 17 -29.10 6.67 0.81
N SER A 18 -28.35 6.61 1.91
CA SER A 18 -28.23 7.72 2.86
C SER A 18 -27.55 8.94 2.23
N SER A 19 -26.59 8.74 1.32
CA SER A 19 -25.94 9.83 0.59
C SER A 19 -26.72 10.35 -0.60
N VAL A 20 -27.89 9.81 -0.96
CA VAL A 20 -28.64 10.31 -2.15
C VAL A 20 -29.20 11.71 -1.92
N LYS A 21 -29.69 11.99 -0.72
CA LYS A 21 -30.50 13.19 -0.44
C LYS A 21 -29.74 14.31 0.24
N ALA A 22 -28.69 14.00 1.00
CA ALA A 22 -27.93 14.98 1.75
C ALA A 22 -26.69 15.40 0.95
N ARG A 23 -26.32 16.69 1.00
CA ARG A 23 -25.05 17.17 0.45
C ARG A 23 -23.87 16.49 1.13
N PHE A 24 -23.85 16.55 2.46
CA PHE A 24 -22.85 15.89 3.30
C PHE A 24 -23.40 14.60 3.88
N SER A 25 -22.59 13.56 3.91
CA SER A 25 -22.93 12.29 4.58
C SER A 25 -21.71 11.73 5.29
N PHE A 26 -21.94 11.15 6.46
CA PHE A 26 -20.90 10.66 7.37
C PHE A 26 -21.19 9.22 7.72
N PHE A 27 -20.18 8.36 7.57
CA PHE A 27 -20.31 6.92 7.83
C PHE A 27 -19.15 6.43 8.67
N ILE A 28 -19.44 5.56 9.63
CA ILE A 28 -18.45 4.72 10.29
C ILE A 28 -18.60 3.33 9.67
N CYS A 29 -17.53 2.83 9.06
CA CYS A 29 -17.52 1.55 8.39
C CYS A 29 -16.27 0.75 8.72
N PHE A 30 -16.31 -0.54 8.38
CA PHE A 30 -15.13 -1.38 8.43
C PHE A 30 -14.15 -0.95 7.31
N PRO A 31 -12.82 -0.85 7.56
CA PRO A 31 -11.85 -0.35 6.58
C PRO A 31 -11.84 -1.11 5.25
N GLY A 32 -12.27 -2.37 5.27
CA GLY A 32 -12.47 -3.21 4.08
C GLY A 32 -13.23 -2.56 2.94
N VAL A 33 -14.19 -1.67 3.22
CA VAL A 33 -14.95 -0.95 2.20
C VAL A 33 -14.04 -0.12 1.27
N GLY A 34 -12.89 0.34 1.78
CA GLY A 34 -11.93 1.13 1.02
C GLY A 34 -11.10 0.35 -0.02
N TYR A 35 -11.00 -0.98 0.08
CA TYR A 35 -10.07 -1.76 -0.76
C TYR A 35 -10.60 -3.10 -1.26
N ARG A 36 -11.65 -3.67 -0.65
CA ARG A 36 -12.20 -4.96 -1.10
C ARG A 36 -12.81 -4.83 -2.49
N ARG A 37 -12.64 -5.87 -3.31
CA ARG A 37 -13.12 -5.90 -4.70
C ARG A 37 -14.65 -5.83 -4.80
N THR A 38 -15.36 -6.39 -3.83
CA THR A 38 -16.83 -6.42 -3.81
C THR A 38 -17.43 -5.01 -3.78
N GLU A 39 -16.72 -4.05 -3.19
CA GLU A 39 -17.13 -2.65 -3.01
C GLU A 39 -16.57 -1.67 -4.06
N GLN A 40 -15.84 -2.18 -5.06
CA GLN A 40 -15.23 -1.35 -6.10
C GLN A 40 -16.27 -0.48 -6.82
N LYS A 41 -17.43 -1.03 -7.19
CA LYS A 41 -18.50 -0.27 -7.85
C LYS A 41 -19.04 0.87 -6.99
N MET A 42 -19.12 0.67 -5.68
CA MET A 42 -19.53 1.70 -4.74
C MET A 42 -18.49 2.83 -4.68
N ARG A 43 -17.20 2.49 -4.62
CA ARG A 43 -16.12 3.48 -4.67
C ARG A 43 -16.12 4.26 -5.98
N SER A 44 -16.31 3.58 -7.12
CA SER A 44 -16.46 4.24 -8.43
C SER A 44 -17.70 5.14 -8.49
N TYR A 45 -18.81 4.76 -7.84
CA TYR A 45 -20.01 5.58 -7.76
C TYR A 45 -19.78 6.89 -6.99
N PHE A 46 -19.11 6.81 -5.84
CA PHE A 46 -18.78 8.00 -5.07
C PHE A 46 -17.73 8.86 -5.80
N GLY A 47 -16.72 8.24 -6.41
CA GLY A 47 -15.67 8.95 -7.14
C GLY A 47 -15.13 10.13 -6.32
N ASN A 48 -14.97 11.28 -6.96
CA ASN A 48 -14.39 12.48 -6.33
C ASN A 48 -15.28 13.13 -5.25
N THR A 49 -16.51 12.64 -5.02
CA THR A 49 -17.36 13.14 -3.93
C THR A 49 -16.88 12.71 -2.55
N VAL A 50 -15.93 11.78 -2.46
CA VAL A 50 -15.26 11.45 -1.18
C VAL A 50 -14.42 12.66 -0.75
N ALA A 51 -14.81 13.27 0.37
CA ALA A 51 -14.18 14.46 0.92
C ALA A 51 -13.11 14.12 1.96
N GLU A 52 -13.39 13.13 2.82
CA GLU A 52 -12.48 12.75 3.90
C GLU A 52 -12.50 11.24 4.18
N LEU A 53 -11.32 10.70 4.46
CA LEU A 53 -11.05 9.34 4.89
C LEU A 53 -10.23 9.38 6.18
N LEU A 54 -10.91 9.17 7.30
CA LEU A 54 -10.30 9.18 8.63
C LEU A 54 -10.23 7.74 9.17
N HIS A 55 -9.02 7.22 9.34
CA HIS A 55 -8.85 5.95 10.05
C HIS A 55 -8.87 6.21 11.56
N VAL A 56 -9.71 5.49 12.28
CA VAL A 56 -9.84 5.61 13.74
C VAL A 56 -9.37 4.31 14.40
N ASP A 57 -8.29 4.40 15.16
CA ASP A 57 -7.77 3.31 15.97
C ASP A 57 -8.38 3.33 17.36
N SER A 58 -8.49 2.13 17.95
CA SER A 58 -9.00 1.95 19.31
C SER A 58 -10.39 2.56 19.53
N GLY A 59 -11.21 2.64 18.48
CA GLY A 59 -12.53 3.29 18.53
C GLY A 59 -13.62 2.47 19.24
N PHE A 60 -13.35 1.21 19.56
CA PHE A 60 -14.26 0.33 20.28
C PHE A 60 -13.52 -0.35 21.43
N ASP A 61 -14.22 -0.56 22.55
CA ASP A 61 -13.63 -1.20 23.73
C ASP A 61 -13.40 -2.70 23.51
N ASP A 62 -14.29 -3.35 22.78
CA ASP A 62 -14.32 -4.82 22.62
C ASP A 62 -13.52 -5.34 21.42
N THR A 63 -12.89 -4.46 20.62
CA THR A 63 -12.11 -4.88 19.46
C THR A 63 -10.92 -3.97 19.16
N ALA A 64 -9.79 -4.58 18.79
CA ALA A 64 -8.60 -3.87 18.33
C ALA A 64 -8.67 -3.45 16.86
N ILE A 65 -9.77 -3.76 16.16
CA ILE A 65 -9.96 -3.43 14.76
C ILE A 65 -10.13 -1.91 14.61
N SER A 66 -9.34 -1.30 13.72
CA SER A 66 -9.52 0.10 13.32
C SER A 66 -10.80 0.27 12.51
N THR A 67 -11.47 1.42 12.63
CA THR A 67 -12.59 1.81 11.77
C THR A 67 -12.19 2.84 10.73
N LEU A 68 -13.01 2.96 9.70
CA LEU A 68 -12.89 4.00 8.69
C LEU A 68 -14.11 4.93 8.82
N LEU A 69 -13.84 6.21 9.05
CA LEU A 69 -14.84 7.26 8.96
C LEU A 69 -14.74 7.91 7.58
N VAL A 70 -15.85 7.91 6.86
CA VAL A 70 -15.95 8.42 5.48
C VAL A 70 -16.87 9.62 5.47
N VAL A 71 -16.39 10.71 4.86
CA VAL A 71 -17.20 11.90 4.58
C VAL A 71 -17.40 12.00 3.08
N ILE A 72 -18.66 12.10 2.68
CA ILE A 72 -19.07 12.37 1.30
C ILE A 72 -19.56 13.80 1.22
N ASP A 73 -19.07 14.58 0.26
CA ASP A 73 -19.62 15.86 -0.18
C ASP A 73 -20.03 15.73 -1.66
N ARG A 74 -21.33 15.67 -1.92
CA ARG A 74 -21.88 15.50 -3.28
C ARG A 74 -21.56 16.66 -4.21
N GLU A 75 -21.25 17.83 -3.67
CA GLU A 75 -20.94 19.03 -4.43
C GLU A 75 -19.43 19.24 -4.58
N LYS A 76 -18.61 18.31 -4.08
CA LYS A 76 -17.16 18.39 -4.21
C LYS A 76 -16.74 18.28 -5.67
N THR A 77 -15.92 19.24 -6.08
CA THR A 77 -15.37 19.36 -7.44
C THR A 77 -13.87 19.12 -7.50
N ASP A 78 -13.18 19.15 -6.36
CA ASP A 78 -11.74 18.90 -6.28
C ASP A 78 -11.44 17.39 -6.34
N ASP A 79 -10.26 17.02 -6.84
CA ASP A 79 -9.82 15.62 -6.95
C ASP A 79 -9.14 15.11 -5.67
N ASN A 80 -8.82 16.01 -4.73
CA ASN A 80 -8.13 15.62 -3.50
C ASN A 80 -9.11 15.15 -2.43
N VAL A 81 -8.65 14.21 -1.61
CA VAL A 81 -9.33 13.73 -0.41
C VAL A 81 -8.49 14.10 0.81
N SER A 82 -9.15 14.50 1.90
CA SER A 82 -8.51 14.66 3.21
C SER A 82 -8.30 13.29 3.82
N VAL A 83 -7.07 12.96 4.19
CA VAL A 83 -6.70 11.65 4.74
C VAL A 83 -6.02 11.87 6.08
N ALA A 84 -6.51 11.20 7.12
CA ALA A 84 -6.02 11.35 8.49
C ALA A 84 -6.10 10.03 9.28
N ARG A 85 -5.40 9.98 10.42
CA ARG A 85 -5.49 8.87 11.38
C ARG A 85 -5.57 9.38 12.81
N TYR A 86 -6.53 8.89 13.57
CA TYR A 86 -6.78 9.27 14.95
C TYR A 86 -6.80 8.03 15.85
N ASP A 87 -6.20 8.11 17.04
CA ASP A 87 -6.22 7.05 18.03
C ASP A 87 -7.04 7.49 19.25
N CYS A 88 -8.20 6.84 19.46
CA CYS A 88 -9.11 7.17 20.55
C CYS A 88 -8.52 6.90 21.94
N LYS A 89 -7.59 5.95 22.09
CA LYS A 89 -6.94 5.68 23.38
C LYS A 89 -5.90 6.74 23.73
N LYS A 90 -5.16 7.22 22.72
CA LYS A 90 -4.17 8.29 22.90
C LYS A 90 -4.79 9.70 22.84
N VAL A 91 -6.04 9.80 22.39
CA VAL A 91 -6.81 11.05 22.23
C VAL A 91 -6.06 12.06 21.34
N GLN A 92 -5.45 11.57 20.25
CA GLN A 92 -4.69 12.41 19.33
C GLN A 92 -4.69 11.87 17.90
N TYR A 93 -4.43 12.77 16.95
CA TYR A 93 -4.07 12.37 15.60
C TYR A 93 -2.69 11.71 15.61
N THR A 94 -2.62 10.46 15.19
CA THR A 94 -1.35 9.78 14.93
C THR A 94 -0.78 10.23 13.58
N ILE A 95 -1.66 10.55 12.63
CA ILE A 95 -1.30 11.17 11.35
C ILE A 95 -2.26 12.35 11.14
N PRO A 96 -1.75 13.59 11.05
CA PRO A 96 -2.58 14.77 10.83
C PRO A 96 -3.23 14.73 9.44
N SER A 97 -4.30 15.49 9.26
CA SER A 97 -4.97 15.62 7.97
C SER A 97 -4.01 16.15 6.91
N LYS A 98 -3.93 15.40 5.80
CA LYS A 98 -3.25 15.81 4.56
C LYS A 98 -4.17 15.62 3.37
N LYS A 99 -3.94 16.40 2.32
CA LYS A 99 -4.67 16.26 1.05
C LYS A 99 -3.87 15.37 0.11
N GLU A 100 -4.53 14.36 -0.43
CA GLU A 100 -3.96 13.47 -1.44
C GLU A 100 -4.93 13.32 -2.61
N LYS A 101 -4.44 13.00 -3.80
CA LYS A 101 -5.32 12.62 -4.91
C LYS A 101 -6.04 11.32 -4.55
N LEU A 102 -7.36 11.30 -4.74
CA LEU A 102 -8.16 10.12 -4.43
C LEU A 102 -7.80 8.94 -5.36
N ASP A 103 -7.48 7.80 -4.76
CA ASP A 103 -7.45 6.51 -5.44
C ASP A 103 -8.83 5.84 -5.33
N ILE A 104 -9.56 5.81 -6.46
CA ILE A 104 -10.92 5.25 -6.53
C ILE A 104 -10.93 3.73 -6.40
N GLU A 105 -9.86 3.06 -6.83
CA GLU A 105 -9.75 1.61 -6.79
C GLU A 105 -9.47 1.13 -5.37
N ASN A 106 -8.55 1.83 -4.69
CA ASN A 106 -8.18 1.59 -3.31
C ASN A 106 -8.10 2.93 -2.56
N TRP A 107 -9.16 3.28 -1.84
CA TRP A 107 -9.21 4.53 -1.09
C TRP A 107 -7.97 4.73 -0.22
N ASN A 108 -7.47 5.97 -0.23
CA ASN A 108 -6.24 6.35 0.43
C ASN A 108 -6.26 5.99 1.93
N VAL A 109 -5.12 5.53 2.43
CA VAL A 109 -4.92 5.20 3.83
C VAL A 109 -3.83 6.09 4.38
N ALA A 110 -4.12 6.77 5.49
CA ALA A 110 -3.11 7.50 6.24
C ALA A 110 -2.05 6.51 6.73
N ARG A 111 -0.86 6.58 6.14
CA ARG A 111 0.33 5.82 6.55
C ARG A 111 1.45 6.81 6.82
N GLU A 112 2.25 6.50 7.83
CA GLU A 112 3.54 7.15 8.00
C GLU A 112 4.39 6.84 6.76
N GLU A 113 5.01 7.87 6.20
CA GLU A 113 6.01 7.69 5.16
C GLU A 113 7.22 7.03 5.82
N ILE A 114 7.27 5.70 5.75
CA ILE A 114 8.48 4.97 6.10
C ILE A 114 9.54 5.42 5.09
N ALA A 115 10.54 6.17 5.57
CA ALA A 115 11.70 6.52 4.78
C ALA A 115 12.32 5.23 4.26
N ARG A 116 12.11 4.94 2.97
CA ARG A 116 12.74 3.80 2.33
C ARG A 116 14.18 4.19 2.08
N GLU A 117 15.11 3.36 2.53
CA GLU A 117 16.51 3.50 2.13
C GLU A 117 16.57 3.46 0.59
N GLU A 118 17.11 4.52 0.01
CA GLU A 118 17.28 4.62 -1.44
C GLU A 118 18.46 3.73 -1.83
N ILE A 119 18.16 2.48 -2.19
CA ILE A 119 19.19 1.56 -2.67
C ILE A 119 19.60 2.02 -4.08
N ASP A 120 20.83 2.53 -4.22
CA ASP A 120 21.43 2.76 -5.55
C ASP A 120 21.73 1.40 -6.21
N ILE A 121 20.78 0.95 -7.01
CA ILE A 121 20.84 -0.31 -7.77
C ILE A 121 22.06 -0.33 -8.69
N VAL A 122 22.47 0.83 -9.23
CA VAL A 122 23.59 0.93 -10.18
C VAL A 122 24.92 0.76 -9.45
N ALA A 123 25.08 1.40 -8.30
CA ALA A 123 26.27 1.24 -7.46
C ALA A 123 26.41 -0.20 -6.96
N LEU A 124 25.33 -0.79 -6.45
CA LEU A 124 25.33 -2.17 -5.95
C LEU A 124 25.67 -3.18 -7.06
N THR A 125 25.13 -2.97 -8.26
CA THR A 125 25.45 -3.81 -9.43
C THR A 125 26.93 -3.70 -9.83
N ARG A 126 27.52 -2.50 -9.71
CA ARG A 126 28.95 -2.28 -10.00
C ARG A 126 29.84 -3.03 -9.01
N GLU A 127 29.49 -3.00 -7.73
CA GLU A 127 30.21 -3.72 -6.67
C GLU A 127 30.12 -5.24 -6.85
N LEU A 128 28.92 -5.77 -7.13
CA LEU A 128 28.75 -7.20 -7.43
C LEU A 128 29.63 -7.66 -8.60
N ARG A 129 29.72 -6.85 -9.66
CA ARG A 129 30.58 -7.16 -10.82
C ARG A 129 32.07 -7.17 -10.46
N SER A 130 32.53 -6.27 -9.60
CA SER A 130 33.95 -6.21 -9.19
C SER A 130 34.32 -7.40 -8.29
N VAL A 131 33.42 -7.82 -7.40
CA VAL A 131 33.62 -9.01 -6.57
C VAL A 131 33.63 -10.27 -7.44
N GLN A 132 32.71 -10.39 -8.40
CA GLN A 132 32.69 -11.53 -9.33
C GLN A 132 33.94 -11.62 -10.19
N SER A 133 34.47 -10.50 -10.69
CA SER A 133 35.69 -10.52 -11.51
C SER A 133 36.93 -10.90 -10.68
N ARG A 134 37.02 -10.41 -9.44
CA ARG A 134 38.06 -10.80 -8.48
C ARG A 134 38.02 -12.30 -8.19
N ASN A 135 36.84 -12.85 -7.90
CA ASN A 135 36.68 -14.27 -7.62
C ASN A 135 37.07 -15.14 -8.82
N ARG A 136 36.67 -14.75 -10.05
CA ARG A 136 37.08 -15.48 -11.26
C ARG A 136 38.59 -15.45 -11.47
N ARG A 137 39.26 -14.34 -11.12
CA ARG A 137 40.72 -14.25 -11.23
C ARG A 137 41.40 -15.20 -10.24
N LEU A 138 40.97 -15.20 -8.99
CA LEU A 138 41.50 -16.10 -7.96
C LEU A 138 41.28 -17.58 -8.32
N ILE A 139 40.12 -17.93 -8.89
CA ILE A 139 39.86 -19.30 -9.36
C ILE A 139 40.85 -19.68 -10.45
N LYS A 140 41.09 -18.80 -11.44
CA LYS A 140 42.09 -19.06 -12.49
C LYS A 140 43.50 -19.24 -11.94
N GLU A 141 43.92 -18.36 -11.03
CA GLU A 141 45.23 -18.44 -10.38
C GLU A 141 45.37 -19.75 -9.59
N PHE A 142 44.30 -20.19 -8.91
CA PHE A 142 44.26 -21.46 -8.21
C PHE A 142 44.35 -22.65 -9.18
N ASP A 143 43.59 -22.63 -10.28
CA ASP A 143 43.62 -23.68 -11.31
C ASP A 143 45.02 -23.79 -11.96
N GLU A 144 45.65 -22.65 -12.26
CA GLU A 144 47.03 -22.60 -12.78
C GLU A 144 48.04 -23.19 -11.78
N LEU A 145 47.89 -22.88 -10.49
CA LEU A 145 48.73 -23.44 -9.44
C LEU A 145 48.54 -24.96 -9.32
N VAL A 146 47.30 -25.44 -9.32
CA VAL A 146 46.99 -26.88 -9.27
C VAL A 146 47.64 -27.58 -10.47
N LEU A 147 47.45 -27.07 -11.69
CA LEU A 147 48.07 -27.62 -12.89
C LEU A 147 49.59 -27.68 -12.77
N SER A 148 50.23 -26.63 -12.22
CA SER A 148 51.68 -26.59 -12.04
C SER A 148 52.23 -27.67 -11.10
N LEU A 149 51.42 -28.10 -10.11
CA LEU A 149 51.78 -29.11 -9.11
C LEU A 149 51.42 -30.55 -9.53
N MET A 150 50.62 -30.73 -10.59
CA MET A 150 50.25 -32.05 -11.10
C MET A 150 51.39 -32.72 -11.89
N THR A 151 51.48 -34.05 -11.77
CA THR A 151 52.37 -34.86 -12.61
C THR A 151 51.80 -35.04 -14.02
N ASP A 152 52.63 -35.40 -14.99
CA ASP A 152 52.19 -35.55 -16.39
C ASP A 152 51.14 -36.66 -16.59
N GLU A 153 51.17 -37.71 -15.76
CA GLU A 153 50.11 -38.74 -15.73
C GLU A 153 48.77 -38.18 -15.22
N GLN A 154 48.81 -37.30 -14.21
CA GLN A 154 47.61 -36.68 -13.66
C GLN A 154 47.01 -35.62 -14.60
N ARG A 155 47.85 -34.91 -15.37
CA ARG A 155 47.39 -33.91 -16.37
C ARG A 155 46.72 -34.55 -17.58
N ASN A 156 47.19 -35.72 -18.03
CA ASN A 156 46.63 -36.44 -19.18
C ASN A 156 45.31 -37.17 -18.88
N ALA A 157 44.86 -37.19 -17.62
CA ALA A 157 43.63 -37.84 -17.17
C ALA A 157 42.45 -36.86 -16.94
N LEU A 158 42.66 -35.55 -17.12
CA LEU A 158 41.65 -34.49 -17.11
C LEU A 158 41.13 -34.21 -18.52
#